data_AF-A0A662EWX0-F1
#
_entry.id   AF-A0A662EWX0-F1
#
_cell.length_a   1.000
_cell.length_b   1.000
_cell.length_c   1.000
_cell.angle_alpha   90.00
_cell.angle_beta   90.00
_cell.angle_gamma   90.00
#
_symmetry.space_group_name_H-M   'P 1'
#
loop_
_entity.id
_entity.type
_entity.pdbx_description
1 polymer ?
#
loop_
_entity_poly.entity_id
_entity_poly.type
_entity_poly.pdbx_seq_one_letter_code
_entity_poly.pdbx_strand_id
1 'polypeptide(L)' 'MEHLKQKGSEHYKVDGVEPIDLMRSGGMLRDFCIGNIIKYAFRNRSQLGRPISKKDMDKIIHYAEILKALADEET' A
#
# COMPACT_ATOMS: atom_id res chain seq x y z
N MET A 1 5.11 0.09 12.72
CA MET A 1 4.00 -0.57 12.00
C MET A 1 2.61 -0.11 12.47
N GLU A 2 2.34 0.01 13.77
CA GLU A 2 1.03 0.47 14.31
C GLU A 2 0.48 1.74 13.65
N HIS A 3 1.32 2.77 13.46
CA HIS A 3 0.91 4.06 12.89
C HIS A 3 0.62 4.01 11.37
N LEU A 4 1.09 2.96 10.67
CA LEU A 4 0.83 2.77 9.23
C LEU A 4 -0.55 2.11 9.00
N LYS A 5 -1.00 1.29 9.96
CA LYS A 5 -2.33 0.64 9.92
C LYS A 5 -3.48 1.65 9.93
N GLN A 6 -3.33 2.78 10.62
CA GLN A 6 -4.37 3.83 10.65
C GLN A 6 -4.68 4.46 9.27
N LYS A 7 -3.79 4.36 8.28
CA LYS A 7 -4.04 4.85 6.90
C LYS A 7 -4.75 3.82 6.00
N GLY A 8 -4.91 2.58 6.48
CA GLY A 8 -5.75 1.56 5.83
C GLY A 8 -7.20 2.01 5.85
N SER A 9 -7.87 2.02 4.70
CA SER A 9 -9.29 2.43 4.64
C SER A 9 -10.13 1.49 5.51
N GLU A 10 -10.99 2.04 6.37
CA GLU A 10 -11.91 1.29 7.24
C GLU A 10 -12.74 0.23 6.48
N HIS A 11 -12.91 0.42 5.18
CA HIS A 11 -13.58 -0.50 4.25
C HIS A 11 -13.08 -1.95 4.23
N TYR A 12 -11.86 -2.25 4.71
CA TYR A 12 -11.31 -3.61 4.70
C TYR A 12 -11.05 -4.20 6.08
N LYS A 13 -11.51 -3.55 7.16
CA LYS A 13 -11.43 -4.12 8.51
C LYS A 13 -12.60 -5.07 8.72
N VAL A 14 -12.37 -6.35 8.44
CA VAL A 14 -13.27 -7.43 8.90
C VAL A 14 -12.60 -8.02 10.14
N ASP A 15 -13.28 -7.92 11.29
CA ASP A 15 -12.81 -8.44 12.59
C ASP A 15 -11.40 -7.98 13.03
N GLY A 16 -10.99 -6.76 12.64
CA GLY A 16 -9.71 -6.17 13.04
C GLY A 16 -8.49 -6.69 12.25
N VAL A 17 -8.68 -7.60 11.30
CA VAL A 17 -7.64 -8.08 10.40
C VAL A 17 -7.65 -7.24 9.12
N GLU A 18 -6.55 -6.54 8.85
CA GLU A 18 -6.41 -5.81 7.60
C GLU A 18 -5.81 -6.75 6.52
N PRO A 19 -6.12 -6.56 5.23
CA PRO A 19 -5.53 -7.36 4.16
C PRO A 19 -4.00 -7.38 4.18
N ILE A 20 -3.39 -6.31 4.72
CA ILE A 20 -1.94 -6.23 4.91
C ILE A 20 -1.41 -7.26 5.91
N ASP A 21 -2.18 -7.57 6.96
CA ASP A 21 -1.81 -8.56 7.97
C ASP A 21 -1.79 -9.98 7.38
N LEU A 22 -2.78 -10.27 6.50
CA LEU A 22 -2.83 -11.53 5.77
C LEU A 22 -1.67 -11.67 4.78
N MET A 23 -1.35 -10.59 4.05
CA MET A 23 -0.20 -10.63 3.13
C MET A 23 1.12 -10.79 3.88
N ARG A 24 1.24 -10.22 5.08
CA ARG A 24 2.42 -10.38 5.94
C ARG A 24 2.55 -11.81 6.43
N SER A 25 1.49 -12.39 6.97
CA SER A 25 1.52 -13.78 7.48
C SER A 25 1.80 -14.80 6.38
N GLY A 26 1.38 -14.51 5.14
CA GLY A 26 1.68 -15.33 3.97
C GLY A 26 3.05 -15.07 3.32
N GLY A 27 3.90 -14.17 3.85
CA GLY A 27 5.21 -13.84 3.26
C GLY A 27 5.14 -13.06 1.94
N MET A 28 3.96 -12.56 1.56
CA MET A 28 3.71 -11.89 0.28
C MET A 28 3.64 -10.36 0.40
N LEU A 29 3.90 -9.81 1.59
CA LEU A 29 3.71 -8.38 1.85
C LEU A 29 4.58 -7.49 0.95
N ARG A 30 5.83 -7.87 0.70
CA ARG A 30 6.74 -7.14 -0.19
C ARG A 30 6.15 -7.03 -1.60
N ASP A 31 5.75 -8.16 -2.18
CA ASP A 31 5.18 -8.22 -3.53
C ASP A 31 3.84 -7.48 -3.61
N PHE A 32 3.02 -7.61 -2.57
CA PHE A 32 1.75 -6.88 -2.48
C PHE A 32 1.94 -5.36 -2.51
N CYS A 33 2.91 -4.83 -1.75
CA CYS A 33 3.20 -3.40 -1.74
C CYS A 33 3.72 -2.92 -3.11
N ILE A 34 4.66 -3.64 -3.72
CA ILE A 34 5.21 -3.31 -5.05
C ILE A 34 4.11 -3.30 -6.10
N GLY A 35 3.27 -4.35 -6.14
CA GLY A 35 2.17 -4.44 -7.09
C GLY A 35 1.16 -3.29 -6.94
N ASN A 36 0.87 -2.87 -5.71
CA ASN A 36 -0.01 -1.73 -5.47
C ASN A 36 0.63 -0.41 -5.92
N ILE A 37 1.92 -0.19 -5.68
CA ILE A 37 2.64 0.99 -6.18
C ILE A 37 2.52 1.06 -7.71
N ILE A 38 2.81 -0.04 -8.41
CA ILE A 38 2.71 -0.11 -9.88
C ILE A 38 1.27 0.19 -10.33
N LYS A 39 0.27 -0.42 -9.69
CA LYS A 39 -1.16 -0.19 -10.00
C LYS A 39 -1.54 1.29 -9.91
N TYR A 40 -1.21 1.96 -8.80
CA TYR A 40 -1.58 3.36 -8.59
C TYR A 40 -0.73 4.30 -9.46
N ALA A 41 0.54 4.00 -9.72
CA ALA A 41 1.35 4.74 -10.67
C ALA A 41 0.80 4.63 -12.11
N PHE A 42 0.49 3.40 -12.55
CA PHE A 42 -0.09 3.13 -13.87
C PHE A 42 -1.40 3.88 -14.08
N ARG A 43 -2.21 4.01 -13.01
CA ARG A 43 -3.43 4.80 -13.07
C ARG A 43 -3.18 6.27 -13.40
N ASN A 44 -2.03 6.85 -13.07
CA ASN A 44 -1.76 8.27 -13.27
C ASN A 44 -1.08 8.62 -14.60
N ARG A 45 -1.02 7.67 -15.53
CA ARG A 45 -0.50 7.88 -16.88
C ARG A 45 -1.36 8.89 -17.66
N SER A 46 -0.70 9.82 -18.35
CA SER A 46 -1.34 10.85 -19.19
C SER A 46 -2.21 10.27 -20.31
N GLN A 47 -1.89 9.05 -20.78
CA GLN A 47 -2.64 8.36 -21.84
C GLN A 47 -4.07 7.97 -21.44
N LEU A 48 -4.44 8.10 -20.16
CA LEU A 48 -5.80 7.82 -19.67
C LEU A 48 -6.69 9.07 -19.63
N GLY A 49 -6.19 10.22 -20.10
CA GLY A 49 -6.98 11.47 -20.21
C GLY A 49 -7.47 12.03 -18.87
N ARG A 50 -6.93 11.55 -17.74
CA ARG A 50 -7.31 11.99 -16.40
C ARG A 50 -6.17 12.75 -15.71
N PRO A 51 -6.49 13.75 -14.88
CA PRO A 51 -5.50 14.43 -14.06
C PRO A 51 -4.89 13.48 -13.02
N ILE A 52 -3.74 13.86 -12.49
CA ILE A 52 -3.09 13.12 -11.40
C ILE A 52 -4.02 13.11 -10.17
N SER A 53 -4.29 11.91 -9.67
CA SER A 53 -5.11 11.68 -8.48
C SER A 53 -4.26 11.78 -7.22
N LYS A 54 -4.51 12.80 -6.39
CA LYS A 54 -3.88 12.93 -5.06
C LYS A 54 -4.10 11.67 -4.20
N LYS A 55 -5.31 11.09 -4.25
CA LYS A 55 -5.63 9.83 -3.54
C LYS A 55 -4.77 8.66 -3.99
N ASP A 56 -4.44 8.58 -5.27
CA ASP A 56 -3.56 7.51 -5.78
C ASP A 56 -2.10 7.78 -5.33
N MET A 57 -1.68 9.05 -5.23
CA MET A 57 -0.36 9.42 -4.68
C MET A 57 -0.24 9.06 -3.20
N ASP A 58 -1.28 9.35 -2.40
CA ASP A 58 -1.32 8.97 -0.99
C ASP A 58 -1.18 7.45 -0.80
N LYS A 59 -1.78 6.65 -1.70
CA LYS A 59 -1.63 5.20 -1.70
C LYS A 59 -0.21 4.76 -2.05
N ILE A 60 0.42 5.38 -3.05
CA ILE A 60 1.82 5.09 -3.39
C ILE A 60 2.74 5.36 -2.19
N ILE A 61 2.59 6.53 -1.56
CA ILE A 61 3.37 6.91 -0.37
C ILE A 61 3.17 5.89 0.76
N HIS A 62 1.92 5.53 1.04
CA HIS A 62 1.60 4.55 2.08
C HIS A 62 2.29 3.18 1.85
N TYR A 63 2.25 2.63 0.64
CA TYR A 63 2.93 1.35 0.36
C TYR A 63 4.45 1.49 0.36
N ALA A 64 5.00 2.65 -0.01
CA ALA A 64 6.43 2.90 0.11
C ALA A 64 6.88 3.01 1.58
N GLU A 65 6.09 3.65 2.46
CA GLU A 65 6.34 3.70 3.90
C GLU A 65 6.37 2.29 4.52
N ILE A 66 5.48 1.39 4.08
CA ILE A 66 5.48 -0.02 4.52
C ILE A 66 6.74 -0.76 4.07
N LEU A 67 7.15 -0.60 2.81
CA LEU A 67 8.39 -1.24 2.29
C LEU A 67 9.63 -0.74 3.03
N LYS A 68 9.68 0.55 3.35
CA LYS A 68 10.77 1.11 4.16
C LYS A 68 10.80 0.48 5.56
N ALA A 69 9.65 0.38 6.22
CA ALA A 69 9.56 -0.26 7.53
C ALA A 69 9.99 -1.74 7.49
N LEU A 70 9.68 -2.47 6.42
CA LEU A 70 10.17 -3.84 6.24
C LEU A 70 11.69 -3.92 6.07
N ALA A 71 12.29 -3.00 5.30
CA ALA A 71 13.74 -2.95 5.13
C ALA A 71 14.48 -2.68 6.45
N ASP A 72 13.92 -1.79 7.29
CA ASP A 72 14.47 -1.48 8.61
C ASP A 72 14.38 -2.68 9.57
N GLU A 73 13.40 -3.59 9.42
CA GLU A 73 13.28 -4.82 10.21
C GLU A 73 14.27 -5.92 9.77
N GLU A 74 14.76 -5.87 8.54
CA GLU A 74 15.73 -6.82 7.97
C GLU A 74 17.20 -6.46 8.27
N THR A 75 17.45 -5.33 8.95
CA THR A 75 18.78 -4.79 9.28
C THR A 75 19.08 -4.93 10.77
#